data_AF-S5LZE8-F1
#
_entry.id   AF-S5LZE8-F1
#
_cell.length_a   1.000
_cell.length_b   1.000
_cell.length_c   1.000
_cell.angle_alpha   90.00
_cell.angle_beta   90.00
_cell.angle_gamma   90.00
#
_symmetry.space_group_name_H-M   'P 1'
#
loop_
_entity.id
_entity.type
_entity.pdbx_description
1 polymer ?
#
loop_
_entity_poly.entity_id
_entity_poly.type
_entity_poly.pdbx_seq_one_letter_code
_entity_poly.pdbx_strand_id
1 'polypeptide(L)' 'MESFLITLGAFFMVLPFFIWSGMAFYSRKNRKPINNFTKIVLLLIIIGFILGICCIVMVVFLF' A
#
# COMPACT_ATOMS: atom_id res chain seq x y z
N MET A 1 -6.49 -17.01 14.53
CA MET A 1 -6.66 -16.76 13.08
C MET A 1 -6.75 -15.26 12.79
N GLU A 2 -7.47 -14.50 13.62
CA GLU A 2 -7.63 -13.04 13.46
C GLU A 2 -6.31 -12.26 13.54
N SER A 3 -5.44 -12.61 14.47
CA SER A 3 -4.14 -11.94 14.68
C SER A 3 -3.28 -12.01 13.41
N PHE A 4 -3.38 -13.10 12.64
CA PHE A 4 -2.69 -13.27 11.37
C PHE A 4 -3.27 -12.33 10.30
N LEU A 5 -4.59 -12.25 10.17
CA LEU A 5 -5.27 -11.36 9.22
C LEU A 5 -5.02 -9.88 9.51
N ILE A 6 -5.00 -9.49 10.78
CA ILE A 6 -4.69 -8.11 11.21
C ILE A 6 -3.25 -7.73 10.84
N THR A 7 -2.30 -8.64 11.10
CA THR A 7 -0.88 -8.41 10.77
C THR A 7 -0.68 -8.31 9.26
N LEU A 8 -1.37 -9.17 8.50
CA LEU A 8 -1.34 -9.14 7.03
C LEU A 8 -1.92 -7.84 6.47
N GLY A 9 -3.06 -7.39 7.01
CA GLY A 9 -3.71 -6.13 6.62
C GLY A 9 -2.85 -4.91 6.92
N ALA A 10 -2.19 -4.88 8.07
CA ALA A 10 -1.23 -3.82 8.41
C ALA A 10 -0.04 -3.80 7.45
N PHE A 11 0.47 -4.98 7.06
CA PHE A 11 1.55 -5.08 6.07
C PHE A 11 1.13 -4.51 4.71
N PHE A 12 -0.05 -4.87 4.21
CA PHE A 12 -0.57 -4.37 2.94
C PHE A 12 -0.86 -2.87 2.94
N MET A 13 -1.20 -2.29 4.09
CA MET A 13 -1.35 -0.83 4.21
C MET A 13 -0.01 -0.11 4.22
N VAL A 14 1.04 -0.66 4.82
CA VAL A 14 2.33 0.02 5.02
C VAL A 14 3.29 -0.14 3.82
N LEU A 15 3.28 -1.30 3.16
CA LEU A 15 4.16 -1.60 2.02
C LEU A 15 4.11 -0.54 0.90
N PRO A 16 2.93 -0.05 0.48
CA PRO A 16 2.82 0.91 -0.61
C PRO A 16 3.42 2.28 -0.26
N PHE A 17 3.34 2.70 1.02
CA PHE A 17 3.98 3.94 1.48
C PHE A 17 5.51 3.84 1.47
N PHE A 18 6.06 2.68 1.84
CA PHE A 18 7.50 2.44 1.75
C PHE A 18 8.00 2.48 0.31
N ILE A 19 7.28 1.84 -0.61
CA ILE A 19 7.59 1.85 -2.05
C ILE A 19 7.54 3.28 -2.60
N TRP A 20 6.51 4.04 -2.23
CA TRP A 20 6.38 5.44 -2.66
C TRP A 20 7.48 6.33 -2.09
N SER A 21 7.79 6.20 -0.79
CA SER A 21 8.87 6.95 -0.12
C SER A 21 10.23 6.70 -0.80
N GLY A 22 10.56 5.43 -1.09
CA GLY A 22 11.80 5.08 -1.79
C GLY A 22 11.88 5.70 -3.19
N MET A 23 10.77 5.69 -3.93
CA MET A 23 10.72 6.29 -5.27
C MET A 23 10.76 7.81 -5.24
N ALA A 24 10.08 8.46 -4.28
CA ALA A 24 10.15 9.90 -4.10
C ALA A 24 11.59 10.34 -3.81
N PHE A 25 12.31 9.58 -2.97
CA PHE A 25 13.72 9.83 -2.67
C PHE A 25 14.60 9.67 -3.92
N TYR A 26 14.38 8.61 -4.71
CA TYR A 26 15.13 8.35 -5.95
C TYR A 26 14.85 9.40 -7.05
N SER A 27 13.59 9.81 -7.23
CA SER A 27 13.18 10.84 -8.19
C SER A 27 13.78 12.20 -7.82
N ARG A 28 13.76 12.56 -6.52
CA ARG A 28 14.34 13.81 -6.01
C ARG A 28 15.86 13.86 -6.22
N LYS A 29 16.56 12.75 -5.97
CA LYS A 29 18.02 12.64 -6.19
C LYS A 29 18.40 12.81 -7.66
N ASN A 30 17.61 12.26 -8.58
CA ASN A 30 17.92 12.25 -10.02
C ASN A 30 17.24 13.37 -10.82
N ARG A 31 16.49 14.29 -10.18
CA ARG A 31 15.66 15.34 -10.82
C ARG A 31 14.81 14.84 -12.00
N LYS A 32 14.40 13.57 -11.97
CA LYS A 32 13.55 13.02 -13.03
C LYS A 32 12.09 13.35 -12.71
N PRO A 33 11.32 13.87 -13.69
CA PRO A 33 9.90 14.12 -13.48
C PRO A 33 9.19 12.82 -13.08
N ILE A 34 8.16 12.98 -12.25
CA ILE A 34 7.29 11.92 -11.77
C ILE A 34 6.62 11.25 -12.99
N ASN A 35 7.22 10.16 -13.47
CA ASN A 35 6.81 9.45 -14.68
C ASN A 35 5.53 8.62 -14.42
N ASN A 36 4.91 8.08 -15.48
CA ASN A 36 3.80 7.10 -15.44
C ASN A 36 3.98 5.99 -14.40
N PHE A 37 5.23 5.63 -14.08
CA PHE A 37 5.56 4.68 -13.03
C PHE A 37 5.05 5.10 -11.63
N THR A 38 5.07 6.38 -11.31
CA THR A 38 4.53 6.88 -10.03
C THR A 38 3.01 6.84 -10.00
N LYS A 39 2.35 7.01 -11.15
CA LYS A 39 0.90 6.77 -11.27
C LYS A 39 0.56 5.30 -11.02
N ILE A 40 1.38 4.37 -11.52
CA ILE A 40 1.23 2.93 -11.25
C ILE A 40 1.41 2.64 -9.75
N VAL A 41 2.37 3.28 -9.10
CA VAL A 41 2.60 3.14 -7.65
C VAL A 41 1.44 3.72 -6.83
N LEU A 42 0.90 4.87 -7.25
CA LEU A 42 -0.30 5.45 -6.65
C LEU A 42 -1.49 4.50 -6.79
N LEU A 43 -1.65 3.86 -7.96
CA LEU A 43 -2.67 2.85 -8.20
C LEU A 43 -2.49 1.63 -7.26
N LEU A 44 -1.25 1.16 -7.08
CA LEU A 44 -0.91 0.08 -6.15
C LEU A 44 -1.22 0.43 -4.70
N ILE A 45 -0.98 1.69 -4.28
CA ILE A 45 -1.37 2.18 -2.96
C ILE A 45 -2.89 2.09 -2.77
N ILE A 46 -3.66 2.55 -3.76
CA ILE A 46 -5.13 2.51 -3.70
C ILE A 46 -5.63 1.06 -3.62
N ILE A 47 -5.07 0.15 -4.44
CA ILE A 47 -5.42 -1.27 -4.43
C ILE A 47 -5.10 -1.91 -3.08
N GLY A 48 -3.92 -1.62 -2.50
CA GLY A 48 -3.54 -2.09 -1.17
C GLY A 48 -4.49 -1.61 -0.07
N PHE A 49 -4.97 -0.37 -0.18
CA PHE A 49 -5.97 0.19 0.73
C PHE A 49 -7.32 -0.53 0.63
N ILE A 50 -7.79 -0.78 -0.59
CA ILE A 50 -9.04 -1.51 -0.85
C ILE A 50 -8.95 -2.93 -0.28
N LEU A 51 -7.83 -3.64 -0.51
CA LEU A 51 -7.60 -4.98 0.04
C LEU A 51 -7.54 -4.98 1.58
N GLY A 52 -6.92 -3.96 2.17
CA GLY A 52 -6.89 -3.78 3.62
C GLY A 52 -8.29 -3.58 4.21
N ILE A 53 -9.11 -2.75 3.58
CA ILE A 53 -10.52 -2.55 3.95
C ILE A 53 -11.31 -3.85 3.81
N CYS A 54 -11.15 -4.59 2.70
CA CYS A 54 -11.80 -5.90 2.53
C CYS A 54 -11.41 -6.90 3.65
N CYS A 55 -10.14 -6.92 4.06
CA CYS A 55 -9.71 -7.75 5.19
C CYS A 55 -10.39 -7.34 6.50
N ILE A 56 -10.49 -6.04 6.78
CA ILE A 56 -11.18 -5.53 7.98
C ILE A 56 -12.66 -5.91 7.94
N VAL A 57 -13.33 -5.74 6.79
CA VAL A 57 -14.74 -6.13 6.61
C VAL A 57 -14.93 -7.63 6.82
N MET A 58 -14.05 -8.48 6.27
CA MET A 58 -14.12 -9.92 6.51
C MET A 58 -13.95 -10.26 7.99
N VAL A 59 -13.03 -9.61 8.70
CA VAL A 59 -12.84 -9.83 10.16
C VAL A 59 -14.09 -9.42 10.93
N VAL A 60 -14.75 -8.32 10.59
CA VAL A 60 -15.97 -7.83 11.26
C VAL A 60 -17.19 -8.72 11.02
N PHE A 61 -17.31 -9.35 9.83
CA PHE A 61 -18.46 -10.20 9.50
C PHE A 61 -18.29 -11.68 9.88
N LEU A 62 -17.05 -12.15 10.07
CA LEU A 62 -16.74 -13.52 10.52
C LEU A 62 -16.67 -13.66 12.05
N PHE A 63 -16.80 -12.56 12.78
CA PHE A 63 -16.92 -12.47 14.24
C PHE A 63 -18.31 -12.00 14.64
#